data_AF-A0A928UM24-F1
#
_entry.id   AF-A0A928UM24-F1
#
_cell.length_a   1.000
_cell.length_b   1.000
_cell.length_c   1.000
_cell.angle_alpha   90.00
_cell.angle_beta   90.00
_cell.angle_gamma   90.00
#
_symmetry.space_group_name_H-M   'P 1'
#
loop_
_entity.id
_entity.type
_entity.pdbx_description
1 polymer ?
#
loop_
_entity_poly.entity_id
_entity_poly.type
_entity_poly.pdbx_seq_one_letter_code
_entity_poly.pdbx_strand_id
1 'polypeptide(L)'
;YEDTPAGMEMRAGLYYNPYMPGGRIAMPAPLFEDSVEYSDGTPASVEQMALDVTHFLQWTAEPELEARHRMGVIVIIYLSIFAGLMYFTNRKIWKSLKS
;
A
#
# COMPACT_ATOMS: atom_id res chain seq x y z
N TYR A 1 -12.73 14.64 -1.46
CA TYR A 1 -13.62 15.62 -0.81
C TYR A 1 -14.86 15.75 -1.66
N GLU A 2 -16.03 15.83 -1.04
CA GLU A 2 -17.31 15.91 -1.74
C GLU A 2 -18.20 16.94 -1.04
N ASP A 3 -19.28 17.33 -1.71
CA ASP A 3 -20.29 18.19 -1.12
C ASP A 3 -21.00 17.48 0.03
N THR A 4 -21.40 18.26 1.04
CA THR A 4 -22.09 17.72 2.20
C THR A 4 -23.46 17.19 1.78
N PRO A 5 -23.81 15.93 2.08
CA PRO A 5 -25.10 15.36 1.70
C PRO A 5 -26.25 16.06 2.41
N ALA A 6 -27.41 16.10 1.75
CA ALA A 6 -28.60 16.73 2.29
C ALA A 6 -28.97 16.14 3.67
N GLY A 7 -29.17 17.01 4.67
CA GLY A 7 -29.52 16.63 6.04
C GLY A 7 -28.34 16.37 6.98
N MET A 8 -27.09 16.47 6.51
CA MET A 8 -25.92 16.40 7.38
C MET A 8 -25.48 17.80 7.81
N GLU A 9 -25.57 18.10 9.10
CA GLU A 9 -25.02 19.35 9.64
C GLU A 9 -23.50 19.23 9.90
N MET A 10 -22.78 20.23 9.40
CA MET A 10 -21.34 20.40 9.61
C MET A 10 -21.11 21.52 10.61
N ARG A 11 -20.32 21.25 11.66
CA ARG A 11 -19.87 22.31 12.58
C ARG A 11 -18.84 23.18 11.86
N ALA A 12 -18.74 24.44 12.28
CA ALA A 12 -17.75 25.35 11.73
C ALA A 12 -16.33 24.76 11.84
N GLY A 13 -15.56 24.86 10.75
CA GLY A 13 -14.21 24.30 10.65
C GLY A 13 -14.14 22.80 10.32
N LEU A 14 -15.27 22.12 10.11
CA LEU A 14 -15.30 20.74 9.61
C LEU A 14 -15.71 20.70 8.13
N TYR A 15 -15.08 19.78 7.40
CA TYR A 15 -15.30 19.52 5.99
C TYR A 15 -15.79 18.09 5.78
N TYR A 16 -16.61 17.87 4.74
CA TYR A 16 -17.14 16.55 4.43
C TYR A 16 -16.13 15.72 3.62
N ASN A 17 -15.88 14.49 4.07
CA ASN A 17 -15.09 13.51 3.34
C ASN A 17 -15.67 12.11 3.58
N PRO A 18 -16.22 11.43 2.55
CA PRO A 18 -16.88 10.14 2.72
C PRO A 18 -15.93 9.03 3.19
N TYR A 19 -14.63 9.17 2.98
CA TYR A 19 -13.62 8.19 3.42
C TYR A 19 -13.21 8.35 4.89
N MET A 20 -13.46 9.51 5.50
CA MET A 20 -13.15 9.73 6.91
C MET A 20 -14.19 9.04 7.79
N PRO A 21 -13.81 8.31 8.86
CA PRO A 21 -14.77 7.78 9.82
C PRO A 21 -15.71 8.87 10.36
N GLY A 22 -17.02 8.69 10.16
CA GLY A 22 -18.04 9.67 10.55
C GLY A 22 -18.22 10.85 9.57
N GLY A 23 -17.54 10.83 8.42
CA GLY A 23 -17.72 11.76 7.30
C GLY A 23 -17.20 13.18 7.52
N ARG A 24 -16.59 13.47 8.67
CA ARG A 24 -16.22 14.83 9.10
C ARG A 24 -14.74 14.90 9.41
N ILE A 25 -14.04 15.83 8.76
CA ILE A 25 -12.60 16.06 8.95
C ILE A 25 -12.33 17.56 9.18
N ALA A 26 -11.40 17.90 10.08
CA ALA A 26 -11.03 19.30 10.36
C ALA A 26 -10.02 19.87 9.33
N MET A 27 -9.49 19.01 8.46
CA MET A 27 -8.57 19.39 7.40
C MET A 27 -9.38 19.81 6.17
N PRO A 28 -9.17 21.03 5.64
CA PRO A 28 -9.72 21.42 4.33
C PRO A 28 -9.07 20.61 3.21
N ALA A 29 -9.67 20.61 2.01
CA ALA A 29 -9.07 20.02 0.83
C ALA A 29 -7.64 20.55 0.63
N PRO A 30 -6.59 19.71 0.71
CA PRO A 30 -5.21 20.20 0.70
C PRO A 30 -4.60 20.23 -0.70
N LEU A 31 -5.24 19.58 -1.69
CA LEU A 31 -4.76 19.47 -3.07
C LEU A 31 -5.73 20.18 -4.01
N PHE A 32 -5.18 20.99 -4.91
CA PHE A 32 -5.90 21.73 -5.94
C PHE A 32 -5.16 21.59 -7.28
N GLU A 33 -5.87 21.67 -8.40
CA GLU A 33 -5.25 21.61 -9.73
C GLU A 33 -4.13 22.65 -9.87
N ASP A 34 -3.02 22.22 -10.46
CA ASP A 34 -1.85 23.05 -10.75
C ASP A 34 -1.27 23.79 -9.54
N SER A 35 -1.50 23.27 -8.32
CA SER A 35 -0.99 23.85 -7.08
C SER A 35 0.53 23.72 -6.89
N VAL A 36 1.18 22.87 -7.68
CA VAL A 36 2.63 22.67 -7.72
C VAL A 36 3.11 22.53 -9.17
N GLU A 37 4.37 22.87 -9.41
CA GLU A 37 5.03 22.64 -10.70
C GLU A 37 6.02 21.48 -10.54
N TYR A 38 5.77 20.38 -11.26
CA TYR A 38 6.68 19.24 -11.26
C TYR A 38 7.93 19.53 -12.09
N SER A 39 9.09 19.14 -11.57
CA SER A 39 10.38 19.36 -12.25
C SER A 39 10.57 18.57 -13.53
N ASP A 40 9.78 17.50 -13.73
CA ASP A 40 9.81 16.65 -14.91
C ASP A 40 8.75 17.03 -15.97
N GLY A 41 7.96 18.09 -15.70
CA GLY A 41 6.89 18.55 -16.58
C GLY A 41 5.60 17.73 -16.50
N THR A 42 5.46 16.84 -15.51
CA THR A 42 4.21 16.11 -15.26
C THR A 42 3.06 17.09 -14.93
N PRO A 43 1.87 16.94 -15.53
CA PRO A 43 0.72 17.76 -15.19
C PRO A 43 0.29 17.57 -13.72
N ALA A 44 0.12 18.66 -12.98
CA ALA A 44 -0.23 18.62 -11.57
C ALA A 44 -1.75 18.52 -11.33
N SER A 45 -2.34 17.41 -11.81
CA SER A 45 -3.73 17.07 -11.46
C SER A 45 -3.85 16.64 -10.00
N VAL A 46 -5.02 16.82 -9.40
CA VAL A 46 -5.29 16.40 -8.01
C VAL A 46 -5.04 14.90 -7.82
N GLU A 47 -5.41 14.08 -8.80
CA GLU A 47 -5.20 12.62 -8.76
C GLU A 47 -3.70 12.27 -8.80
N GLN A 48 -2.94 12.93 -9.68
CA GLN A 48 -1.50 12.71 -9.81
C GLN A 48 -0.76 13.08 -8.51
N MET A 49 -1.05 14.26 -7.95
CA MET A 49 -0.46 14.68 -6.68
C MET A 49 -0.84 13.75 -5.52
N ALA A 50 -2.09 13.28 -5.47
CA ALA A 50 -2.52 12.33 -4.46
C ALA A 50 -1.76 11.00 -4.57
N LEU A 51 -1.54 10.49 -5.79
CA LEU A 51 -0.76 9.28 -6.04
C LEU A 51 0.70 9.45 -5.60
N ASP A 52 1.34 10.55 -5.97
CA ASP A 52 2.75 10.77 -5.67
C ASP A 52 3.01 10.98 -4.18
N VAL A 53 2.15 11.75 -3.50
CA VAL A 53 2.25 11.95 -2.05
C VAL A 53 2.00 10.63 -1.30
N THR A 54 1.04 9.82 -1.74
CA THR A 54 0.79 8.51 -1.09
C THR A 54 1.94 7.54 -1.31
N HIS A 55 2.55 7.50 -2.50
CA HIS A 55 3.77 6.73 -2.74
C HIS A 55 4.94 7.21 -1.89
N PHE A 56 5.14 8.53 -1.78
CA PHE A 56 6.18 9.09 -0.93
C PHE A 56 5.97 8.70 0.54
N LEU A 57 4.75 8.82 1.05
CA LEU A 57 4.39 8.42 2.42
C LEU A 57 4.57 6.92 2.66
N GLN A 58 4.23 6.08 1.68
CA GLN A 58 4.47 4.64 1.74
C GLN A 58 5.97 4.34 1.87
N TRP A 59 6.80 5.00 1.07
CA TRP A 59 8.25 4.86 1.16
C TRP A 59 8.79 5.38 2.50
N THR A 60 8.25 6.49 3.02
CA THR A 60 8.69 7.03 4.32
C THR A 60 8.30 6.11 5.47
N ALA A 61 7.16 5.41 5.35
CA ALA A 61 6.71 4.43 6.32
C ALA A 61 7.52 3.13 6.25
N GLU A 62 7.89 2.68 5.05
CA GLU A 62 8.59 1.41 4.81
C GLU A 62 9.75 1.56 3.79
N PRO A 63 10.88 2.16 4.18
CA PRO A 63 12.00 2.39 3.26
C PRO A 63 12.70 1.09 2.82
N GLU A 64 12.56 0.00 3.59
CA GLU A 64 13.15 -1.31 3.29
C GLU A 64 12.29 -2.20 2.39
N LEU A 65 11.11 -1.74 1.96
CA LEU A 65 10.11 -2.52 1.21
C LEU A 65 10.72 -3.30 0.04
N GLU A 66 11.51 -2.64 -0.80
CA GLU A 66 12.13 -3.27 -1.97
C GLU A 66 13.16 -4.34 -1.59
N ALA A 67 14.01 -4.05 -0.61
CA ALA A 67 15.01 -4.99 -0.11
C ALA A 67 14.34 -6.21 0.54
N ARG A 68 13.26 -5.99 1.30
CA ARG A 68 12.43 -7.01 1.93
C ARG A 68 11.75 -7.90 0.89
N HIS A 69 11.14 -7.31 -0.14
CA HIS A 69 10.52 -8.07 -1.23
C HIS A 69 11.54 -8.89 -2.03
N ARG A 70 12.68 -8.29 -2.38
CA ARG A 70 13.77 -9.00 -3.07
C ARG A 70 14.27 -10.20 -2.27
N MET A 71 14.52 -10.01 -0.97
CA MET A 71 14.92 -11.10 -0.09
C MET A 71 13.83 -12.16 0.04
N GLY A 72 12.57 -11.75 0.20
CA GLY A 72 11.41 -12.63 0.31
C GLY A 72 11.29 -13.58 -0.88
N VAL A 73 11.45 -13.09 -2.10
CA VAL A 73 11.43 -13.93 -3.32
C VAL A 73 12.54 -14.98 -3.29
N ILE A 74 13.77 -14.59 -2.94
CA ILE A 74 14.91 -15.52 -2.84
C ILE A 74 14.63 -16.61 -1.80
N VAL A 75 14.11 -16.23 -0.64
CA VAL A 75 13.79 -17.16 0.46
C VAL A 75 12.68 -18.13 0.05
N ILE A 76 11.62 -17.67 -0.62
CA ILE A 76 10.53 -18.55 -1.09
C ILE A 76 11.05 -19.59 -2.08
N ILE A 77 11.92 -19.20 -3.01
CA ILE A 77 12.53 -20.13 -3.98
C ILE A 77 13.37 -21.18 -3.23
N TYR A 78 14.23 -20.73 -2.32
CA TYR A 78 15.06 -21.62 -1.50
C TYR A 78 14.21 -22.62 -0.71
N LEU A 79 13.19 -22.14 -0.01
CA LEU A 79 12.31 -22.99 0.81
C LEU A 79 11.52 -23.99 -0.05
N SER A 80 11.11 -23.61 -1.26
CA SER A 80 10.41 -24.51 -2.18
C SER A 80 11.30 -25.68 -2.62
N ILE A 81 12.57 -25.39 -2.96
CA ILE A 81 13.56 -26.43 -3.30
C ILE A 81 13.86 -27.30 -2.07
N PHE A 82 14.11 -26.68 -0.93
CA PHE A 82 14.42 -27.38 0.31
C PHE A 82 13.28 -28.30 0.75
N ALA A 83 12.03 -27.84 0.68
CA ALA A 83 10.84 -28.64 0.96
C ALA A 83 10.71 -29.83 0.00
N GLY A 84 10.98 -29.64 -1.29
CA GLY A 84 11.02 -30.73 -2.27
C GLY A 84 12.06 -31.80 -1.92
N LEU A 85 13.29 -31.38 -1.62
CA LEU A 85 14.37 -32.28 -1.20
C LEU A 85 14.03 -33.05 0.08
N MET A 86 13.49 -32.36 1.08
CA MET A 86 13.05 -32.97 2.34
C MET A 86 11.94 -33.99 2.09
N TYR A 87 10.96 -33.69 1.24
CA TYR A 87 9.89 -34.60 0.87
C TYR A 87 10.43 -35.89 0.24
N PHE A 88 11.32 -35.79 -0.76
CA PHE A 88 11.91 -36.96 -1.41
C PHE A 88 12.79 -37.77 -0.44
N THR A 89 13.55 -37.10 0.42
CA THR A 89 14.39 -37.75 1.44
C THR A 89 13.54 -38.52 2.44
N ASN A 90 12.47 -37.89 2.96
CA ASN A 90 11.53 -38.53 3.87
C ASN A 90 10.85 -39.74 3.19
N ARG A 91 10.38 -39.58 1.95
CA ARG A 91 9.79 -40.69 1.17
C ARG A 91 10.75 -41.87 0.99
N LYS A 92 12.05 -41.61 0.78
CA LYS A 92 13.07 -42.66 0.63
C LYS A 92 13.30 -43.43 1.92
N ILE A 93 13.44 -42.74 3.06
CA ILE A 93 13.68 -43.37 4.37
C ILE A 93 12.49 -44.25 4.76
N TRP A 94 11.28 -43.72 4.67
CA TRP A 94 10.08 -44.45 5.09
C TRP A 94 9.69 -45.59 4.14
N LYS A 95 10.23 -45.62 2.92
CA LYS A 95 10.08 -46.76 2.01
C LYS A 95 10.69 -48.05 2.59
N SER A 96 11.76 -47.96 3.40
CA SER A 96 12.38 -49.16 3.99
C SER A 96 11.60 -49.73 5.18
N LEU A 97 10.72 -48.94 5.79
CA LEU A 97 9.87 -49.36 6.92
C LEU A 97 8.47 -49.82 6.48
N LYS A 98 8.05 -49.46 5.26
CA LYS A 98 6.75 -49.83 4.67
C LYS A 98 6.84 -51.00 3.68
N SER A 99 8.01 -51.59 3.48
CA SER A 99 8.23 -52.82 2.71
C SER A 99 8.55 -53.98 3.64
#